data_AF-A0AAU3LPT0-F1
#
_entry.id   AF-A0AAU3LPT0-F1
#
_cell.length_a   1.000
_cell.length_b   1.000
_cell.length_c   1.000
_cell.angle_alpha   90.00
_cell.angle_beta   90.00
_cell.angle_gamma   90.00
#
_symmetry.space_group_name_H-M   'P 1'
#
loop_
_entity.id
_entity.type
_entity.pdbx_description
1 polymer ?
#
loop_
_entity_poly.entity_id
_entity_poly.type
_entity_poly.pdbx_seq_one_letter_code
_entity_poly.pdbx_strand_id
1 'polypeptide(L)' 'MSTKKPRKPWRVIITGPDVRAESAHTSENAAYTLIRAALGGDSPAEKARVEQWEGGRWWHFETVNAEDVP' A
#
# COMPACT_ATOMS: atom_id res chain seq x y z
N MET A 1 -24.32 9.51 5.88
CA MET A 1 -24.14 8.38 4.94
C MET A 1 -23.07 7.47 5.53
N SER A 2 -23.42 6.29 6.05
CA SER A 2 -22.40 5.35 6.52
C SER A 2 -21.74 4.71 5.30
N THR A 3 -20.57 5.21 4.93
CA THR A 3 -19.69 4.53 3.97
C THR A 3 -19.35 3.15 4.53
N LYS A 4 -19.95 2.12 3.93
CA LYS A 4 -19.81 0.73 4.37
C LYS A 4 -18.33 0.35 4.35
N LYS A 5 -17.85 -0.29 5.43
CA LYS A 5 -16.46 -0.78 5.51
C LYS A 5 -16.16 -1.67 4.29
N PRO A 6 -15.08 -1.41 3.53
CA PRO A 6 -14.67 -2.24 2.41
C PRO A 6 -14.26 -3.62 2.92
N ARG A 7 -14.48 -4.65 2.09
CA ARG A 7 -14.06 -6.04 2.38
C ARG A 7 -12.53 -6.18 2.54
N LYS A 8 -11.80 -5.23 1.96
CA LYS A 8 -10.35 -5.13 1.97
C LYS A 8 -10.00 -3.77 2.59
N PRO A 9 -9.81 -3.68 3.91
CA PRO A 9 -9.60 -2.41 4.60
C PRO A 9 -8.15 -1.91 4.53
N TRP A 10 -7.29 -2.56 3.76
CA TRP A 10 -5.91 -2.13 3.53
C TRP A 10 -5.72 -1.84 2.05
N ARG A 11 -4.93 -0.80 1.75
CA ARG A 11 -4.64 -0.35 0.39
C ARG A 11 -3.18 0.03 0.29
N VAL A 12 -2.53 -0.41 -0.77
CA VAL A 12 -1.13 -0.10 -1.09
C VAL A 12 -1.10 0.63 -2.42
N ILE A 13 -0.39 1.76 -2.47
CA ILE A 13 -0.20 2.55 -3.67
C ILE A 13 1.31 2.60 -3.94
N ILE A 14 1.75 1.84 -4.93
CA ILE A 14 3.14 1.78 -5.38
C ILE A 14 3.36 2.90 -6.39
N THR A 15 4.46 3.64 -6.23
CA THR A 15 4.85 4.74 -7.11
C THR A 15 6.34 4.65 -7.44
N GLY A 16 6.69 4.88 -8.69
CA GLY A 16 8.06 5.08 -9.18
C GLY A 16 8.04 5.96 -10.44
N PRO A 17 9.18 6.17 -11.12
CA PRO A 17 9.30 7.05 -12.28
C PRO A 17 8.27 6.73 -13.38
N ASP A 18 8.05 5.44 -13.67
CA ASP A 18 7.14 4.98 -14.73
C ASP A 18 6.08 3.97 -14.23
N VAL A 19 5.98 3.79 -12.91
CA VAL A 19 5.04 2.83 -12.31
C VAL A 19 4.11 3.53 -11.32
N ARG A 20 2.81 3.29 -11.48
CA ARG A 20 1.79 3.60 -10.48
C ARG A 20 0.78 2.46 -10.41
N ALA A 21 0.77 1.76 -9.29
CA ALA A 21 -0.14 0.63 -9.08
C ALA A 21 -0.86 0.77 -7.73
N GLU A 22 -2.14 0.45 -7.71
CA GLU A 22 -2.94 0.40 -6.49
C GLU A 22 -3.44 -1.02 -6.26
N SER A 23 -3.31 -1.54 -5.04
CA SER A 23 -3.82 -2.85 -4.64
C SER A 23 -4.47 -2.82 -3.28
N ALA A 24 -5.63 -3.46 -3.18
CA ALA A 24 -6.37 -3.59 -1.92
C ALA A 24 -6.17 -4.98 -1.30
N HIS A 25 -6.05 -5.01 0.03
CA HIS A 25 -5.73 -6.18 0.84
C HIS A 25 -6.70 -6.34 2.03
N THR A 26 -6.91 -7.59 2.44
CA THR A 26 -7.76 -7.93 3.59
C THR A 26 -7.07 -7.70 4.93
N SER A 27 -5.73 -7.73 4.95
CA SER A 27 -4.92 -7.60 6.16
C SER A 27 -3.67 -6.77 5.90
N GLU A 28 -3.15 -6.19 6.98
CA GLU A 28 -1.89 -5.45 7.03
C GLU A 28 -0.74 -6.29 6.48
N ASN A 29 -0.58 -7.51 7.01
CA ASN A 29 0.50 -8.41 6.59
C ASN A 29 0.49 -8.68 5.06
N ALA A 30 -0.68 -8.81 4.45
CA ALA A 30 -0.78 -8.98 3.00
C ALA A 30 -0.36 -7.70 2.22
N ALA A 31 -0.63 -6.52 2.77
CA ALA A 31 -0.15 -5.25 2.24
C ALA A 31 1.38 -5.16 2.31
N TYR A 32 2.01 -5.41 3.47
CA TYR A 32 3.47 -5.33 3.60
C TYR A 32 4.22 -6.43 2.84
N THR A 33 3.60 -7.59 2.61
CA THR A 33 4.17 -8.60 1.70
C THR A 33 4.22 -8.08 0.25
N LEU A 34 3.18 -7.39 -0.23
CA LEU A 34 3.22 -6.74 -1.53
C LEU A 34 4.28 -5.65 -1.58
N ILE A 35 4.39 -4.81 -0.55
CA ILE A 35 5.39 -3.73 -0.49
C ILE A 35 6.80 -4.28 -0.65
N ARG A 36 7.16 -5.30 0.14
CA ARG A 36 8.49 -5.93 0.07
C ARG A 36 8.77 -6.54 -1.31
N ALA A 37 7.76 -7.16 -1.93
CA ALA A 37 7.91 -7.70 -3.28
C ALA A 37 7.99 -6.61 -4.36
N ALA A 38 7.29 -5.50 -4.17
CA ALA A 38 7.20 -4.41 -5.15
C ALA A 38 8.37 -3.44 -5.07
N LEU A 39 8.97 -3.25 -3.89
CA LEU A 39 10.10 -2.34 -3.68
C LEU A 39 11.46 -3.05 -3.67
N GLY A 40 11.47 -4.39 -3.49
CA GLY A 40 12.71 -5.17 -3.54
C GLY A 40 13.15 -5.53 -4.97
N GLY A 41 14.41 -5.89 -5.13
CA GLY A 41 15.01 -6.35 -6.40
C GLY A 41 15.16 -5.25 -7.45
N ASP A 42 15.14 -5.62 -8.73
CA ASP A 42 15.24 -4.69 -9.88
C ASP A 42 13.91 -3.97 -10.20
N SER A 43 13.05 -3.73 -9.20
CA SER A 43 11.76 -3.08 -9.43
C SER A 43 11.93 -1.59 -9.70
N PRO A 44 11.23 -1.00 -10.68
CA PRO A 44 11.24 0.44 -10.93
C PRO A 44 10.41 1.23 -9.90
N ALA A 45 9.90 0.59 -8.85
CA ALA A 45 9.13 1.27 -7.82
C ALA A 45 10.04 1.91 -6.77
N GLU A 46 9.79 3.17 -6.44
CA GLU A 46 10.60 3.91 -5.47
C GLU A 46 9.96 3.96 -4.08
N LYS A 47 8.63 3.91 -4.02
CA LYS A 47 7.88 4.04 -2.77
C LYS A 47 6.54 3.33 -2.81
N ALA A 48 6.08 2.89 -1.65
CA ALA A 48 4.76 2.33 -1.47
C ALA A 48 4.06 3.04 -0.30
N ARG A 49 2.91 3.65 -0.59
CA ARG A 49 2.04 4.27 0.43
C ARG A 49 1.02 3.25 0.92
N VAL A 50 0.94 3.07 2.23
CA VAL A 50 -0.03 2.20 2.89
C VAL A 50 -1.17 3.04 3.43
N GLU A 51 -2.39 2.64 3.13
CA GLU A 51 -3.59 3.24 3.67
C GLU A 51 -4.50 2.21 4.29
N GLN A 52 -5.16 2.61 5.37
CA GLN A 52 -6.10 1.80 6.11
C GLN A 52 -7.47 2.46 6.12
N TRP A 53 -8.52 1.68 5.90
CA TRP A 53 -9.88 2.15 6.04
C TRP A 53 -10.32 2.12 7.51
N GLU A 54 -10.52 3.30 8.09
CA GLU A 54 -11.07 3.46 9.43
C GLU A 54 -12.05 4.62 9.50
N GLY A 55 -13.15 4.45 10.25
CA GLY A 55 -14.10 5.53 10.50
C GLY A 55 -14.80 6.10 9.24
N GLY A 56 -14.84 5.35 8.14
CA GLY A 56 -15.50 5.80 6.90
C GLY A 56 -14.61 6.52 5.91
N ARG A 57 -13.28 6.51 6.11
CA ARG A 57 -12.31 7.06 5.16
C ARG A 57 -11.03 6.23 5.10
N TRP A 58 -10.28 6.43 4.03
CA TRP A 58 -8.91 5.94 3.91
C TRP A 58 -7.97 6.88 4.67
N TRP A 59 -7.26 6.32 5.63
CA TRP A 59 -6.22 6.97 6.39
C TRP A 59 -4.86 6.56 5.87
N HIS A 60 -3.98 7.53 5.66
CA HIS A 60 -2.58 7.25 5.40
C HIS A 60 -1.94 6.71 6.67
N PHE A 61 -1.44 5.48 6.58
CA PHE A 61 -0.78 4.80 7.70
C PHE A 61 0.71 5.09 7.67
N GLU A 62 1.36 4.78 6.54
CA GLU A 62 2.78 5.07 6.34
C GLU A 62 3.16 5.11 4.85
N THR A 63 4.39 5.53 4.59
CA THR A 63 5.03 5.42 3.27
C THR A 63 6.36 4.71 3.46
N VAL A 64 6.55 3.61 2.74
CA VAL A 64 7.80 2.85 2.70
C VAL A 64 8.57 3.24 1.45
N ASN A 65 9.85 3.57 1.58
CA ASN A 65 10.71 3.82 0.43
C ASN A 65 11.48 2.54 0.07
N ALA A 66 11.91 2.42 -1.18
CA ALA A 66 12.67 1.26 -1.64
C ALA A 66 14.00 1.09 -0.87
N GLU A 67 14.61 2.20 -0.45
CA GLU A 67 15.82 2.20 0.39
C GLU A 67 15.58 1.65 1.81
N ASP A 68 14.35 1.64 2.30
CA ASP A 68 13.98 1.11 3.62
C ASP A 68 13.72 -0.42 3.60
N VAL A 69 13.64 -1.01 2.39
CA VAL A 69 13.38 -2.44 2.22
C VAL A 69 14.71 -3.19 2.05
N PRO A 70 15.04 -4.13 2.95
CA PRO A 70 16.29 -4.89 2.91
C PRO A 70 16.34 -5.95 1.80
#